data_AF-A0A9P9QB37-F1
#
_entry.id   AF-A0A9P9QB37-F1
#
_cell.length_a   1.000
_cell.length_b   1.000
_cell.length_c   1.000
_cell.angle_alpha   90.00
_cell.angle_beta   90.00
_cell.angle_gamma   90.00
#
_symmetry.space_group_name_H-M   'P 1'
#
loop_
_entity.id
_entity.type
_entity.pdbx_description
1 polymer ?
#
loop_
_entity_poly.entity_id
_entity_poly.type
_entity_poly.pdbx_seq_one_letter_code
_entity_poly.pdbx_strand_id
1 'polypeptide(L)'
;MGPTWRIAQPYCVALAPQANSPEPLWYVGCKTLSGEDKLFYSQTYFDVNYADLARWTKSFPNAPRSCFITFGQNLSYFASAPGRGSIWAGIPSELEDKVRKAFDTPCCVALGAKNAWFVLYPDGYLAWKFYGHYSGLNKILTDAAPRSVSYVALSPYNKEHYFIAFRDKSIKYNFTGAPSEWMKLMTEVFDAWAAERMQKQPQSYFQQTPTPYPPPQAYPQVQPYPPAQPYSPAQPYAQMQPYAQARPQSLYQTGPSPPPAANPMSPPLTPNTPLPLYTSPVPQNAEPVTVYGYRAPQGGAIEMPAELPGEALLSAPAPVPVPMRSASTEKKKKFLSRLF
;
A
#
# COMPACT_ATOMS: atom_id res chain seq x y z
N MET A 1 -25.18 -2.52 -22.30
CA MET A 1 -23.77 -2.62 -22.73
C MET A 1 -22.94 -2.74 -21.47
N GLY A 2 -22.19 -3.84 -21.29
CA GLY A 2 -21.30 -3.97 -20.13
C GLY A 2 -20.19 -2.91 -20.17
N PRO A 3 -19.53 -2.61 -19.03
CA PRO A 3 -18.42 -1.67 -19.01
C PRO A 3 -17.35 -2.10 -20.03
N THR A 4 -16.83 -1.14 -20.78
CA THR A 4 -15.82 -1.33 -21.85
C THR A 4 -14.44 -1.72 -21.31
N TRP A 5 -14.30 -1.91 -20.00
CA TRP A 5 -13.04 -2.22 -19.35
C TRP A 5 -13.16 -3.55 -18.60
N ARG A 6 -12.13 -4.38 -18.75
CA ARG A 6 -11.94 -5.65 -18.04
C ARG A 6 -10.58 -5.64 -17.39
N ILE A 7 -10.51 -6.13 -16.15
CA ILE A 7 -9.26 -6.21 -15.38
C ILE A 7 -8.46 -7.41 -15.89
N ALA A 8 -7.24 -7.16 -16.37
CA ALA A 8 -6.27 -8.21 -16.67
C ALA A 8 -5.49 -8.62 -15.43
N GLN A 9 -5.06 -7.62 -14.65
CA GLN A 9 -4.18 -7.85 -13.51
C GLN A 9 -4.41 -6.79 -12.42
N PRO A 10 -4.95 -7.14 -11.25
CA PRO A 10 -5.00 -6.23 -10.12
C PRO A 10 -3.59 -6.00 -9.54
N TYR A 11 -3.28 -4.75 -9.19
CA TYR A 11 -2.09 -4.36 -8.43
C TYR A 11 -2.44 -4.16 -6.95
N CYS A 12 -3.56 -3.49 -6.69
CA CYS A 12 -4.11 -3.28 -5.37
C CYS A 12 -5.64 -3.32 -5.47
N VAL A 13 -6.28 -4.06 -4.55
CA VAL A 13 -7.73 -4.10 -4.38
C VAL A 13 -8.00 -3.81 -2.92
N ALA A 14 -8.86 -2.84 -2.64
CA ALA A 14 -9.23 -2.48 -1.28
C ALA A 14 -10.73 -2.21 -1.21
N LEU A 15 -11.38 -2.85 -0.23
CA LEU A 15 -12.79 -2.65 0.08
C LEU A 15 -12.89 -1.95 1.43
N ALA A 16 -13.52 -0.78 1.45
CA ALA A 16 -13.73 -0.03 2.68
C ALA A 16 -15.01 -0.48 3.38
N PRO A 17 -15.05 -0.45 4.73
CA PRO A 17 -16.29 -0.55 5.47
C PRO A 17 -17.35 0.41 4.95
N GLN A 18 -18.53 -0.13 4.66
CA GLN A 18 -19.68 0.67 4.26
C GLN A 18 -20.12 1.49 5.48
N ALA A 19 -19.66 2.74 5.53
CA ALA A 19 -20.02 3.71 6.54
C ALA A 19 -20.60 4.92 5.82
N ASN A 20 -21.85 5.27 6.13
CA ASN A 20 -22.54 6.45 5.58
C ASN A 20 -22.59 6.51 4.04
N SER A 21 -22.62 5.36 3.37
CA SER A 21 -22.72 5.26 1.92
C SER A 21 -23.80 4.25 1.52
N PRO A 22 -24.68 4.57 0.56
CA PRO A 22 -25.65 3.60 0.04
C PRO A 22 -24.98 2.52 -0.83
N GLU A 23 -23.76 2.75 -1.31
CA GLU A 23 -22.99 1.79 -2.09
C GLU A 23 -21.70 1.34 -1.38
N PRO A 24 -21.19 0.13 -1.68
CA PRO A 24 -19.87 -0.29 -1.23
C PRO A 24 -18.78 0.66 -1.72
N LEU A 25 -17.90 1.06 -0.81
CA LEU A 25 -16.75 1.89 -1.14
C LEU A 25 -15.56 0.99 -1.48
N TRP A 26 -15.03 1.11 -2.69
CA TRP A 26 -13.95 0.25 -3.16
C TRP A 26 -12.94 1.03 -3.99
N TYR A 27 -11.73 0.47 -4.07
CA TYR A 27 -10.60 0.98 -4.84
C TYR A 27 -9.89 -0.17 -5.54
N VAL A 28 -9.54 0.03 -6.81
CA VAL A 28 -8.74 -0.90 -7.60
C VAL A 28 -7.71 -0.13 -8.44
N GLY A 29 -6.43 -0.41 -8.20
CA GLY A 29 -5.37 -0.12 -9.17
C GLY A 29 -5.08 -1.39 -9.96
N CYS A 30 -5.12 -1.34 -11.30
CA CYS A 30 -4.97 -2.53 -12.13
C CYS A 30 -4.44 -2.24 -13.54
N LYS A 31 -4.03 -3.32 -14.22
CA LYS A 31 -3.87 -3.37 -15.67
C LYS A 31 -5.17 -3.85 -16.30
N THR A 32 -5.63 -3.17 -17.34
CA THR A 32 -6.77 -3.61 -18.16
C THR A 32 -6.35 -4.65 -19.21
N LEU A 33 -7.31 -5.34 -19.83
CA LEU A 33 -7.05 -6.20 -20.99
C LEU A 33 -6.47 -5.45 -22.20
N SER A 34 -6.76 -4.15 -22.34
CA SER A 34 -6.11 -3.27 -23.33
C SER A 34 -4.64 -2.99 -23.01
N GLY A 35 -4.16 -3.42 -21.84
CA GLY A 35 -2.79 -3.23 -21.38
C GLY A 35 -2.55 -1.90 -20.67
N GLU A 36 -3.59 -1.09 -20.46
CA GLU A 36 -3.53 0.22 -19.80
C GLU A 36 -3.53 0.07 -18.28
N ASP A 37 -2.72 0.89 -17.61
CA ASP A 37 -2.76 1.01 -16.15
C ASP A 37 -3.88 1.98 -15.75
N LYS A 38 -4.89 1.49 -15.02
CA LYS A 38 -6.06 2.26 -14.60
C LYS A 38 -6.34 2.15 -13.12
N LEU A 39 -6.92 3.23 -12.60
CA LEU A 39 -7.36 3.35 -11.23
C LEU A 39 -8.88 3.56 -11.25
N PHE A 40 -9.58 2.66 -10.58
CA PHE A 40 -11.04 2.66 -10.46
C PHE A 40 -11.43 2.74 -9.00
N TYR A 41 -12.51 3.47 -8.70
CA TYR A 41 -13.11 3.52 -7.38
C TYR A 41 -14.57 3.96 -7.49
N SER A 42 -15.34 3.79 -6.42
CA SER A 42 -16.74 4.26 -6.31
C SER A 42 -16.80 5.81 -6.32
N GLN A 43 -16.89 6.41 -7.52
CA GLN A 43 -16.66 7.85 -7.72
C GLN A 43 -17.50 8.77 -6.82
N THR A 44 -18.80 8.47 -6.67
CA THR A 44 -19.74 9.36 -5.97
C THR A 44 -19.37 9.55 -4.51
N TYR A 45 -19.02 8.48 -3.80
CA TYR A 45 -18.80 8.53 -2.36
C TYR A 45 -17.32 8.43 -1.96
N PHE A 46 -16.44 7.94 -2.83
CA PHE A 46 -15.01 7.86 -2.53
C PHE A 46 -14.37 9.24 -2.43
N ASP A 47 -14.62 10.11 -3.42
CA ASP A 47 -14.08 11.48 -3.43
C ASP A 47 -14.65 12.33 -2.27
N VAL A 48 -15.85 11.98 -1.77
CA VAL A 48 -16.48 12.64 -0.61
C VAL A 48 -15.92 12.13 0.71
N ASN A 49 -15.88 10.80 0.91
CA ASN A 49 -15.48 10.20 2.18
C ASN A 49 -13.96 10.17 2.39
N TYR A 50 -13.19 10.19 1.30
CA TYR A 50 -11.74 10.07 1.31
C TYR A 50 -11.07 11.15 0.42
N ALA A 51 -11.50 12.41 0.57
CA ALA A 51 -11.08 13.52 -0.28
C ALA A 51 -9.55 13.68 -0.37
N ASP A 52 -8.83 13.57 0.77
CA ASP A 52 -7.37 13.71 0.79
C ASP A 52 -6.67 12.52 0.15
N LEU A 53 -7.18 11.30 0.35
CA LEU A 53 -6.69 10.11 -0.33
C LEU A 53 -6.87 10.22 -1.84
N ALA A 54 -8.05 10.67 -2.29
CA ALA A 54 -8.34 10.81 -3.71
C ALA A 54 -7.48 11.92 -4.36
N ARG A 55 -7.27 13.04 -3.67
CA ARG A 55 -6.33 14.08 -4.11
C ARG A 55 -4.90 13.53 -4.21
N TRP A 56 -4.47 12.76 -3.20
CA TRP A 56 -3.14 12.19 -3.15
C TRP A 56 -2.89 11.19 -4.29
N THR A 57 -3.82 10.26 -4.56
CA THR A 57 -3.68 9.30 -5.67
C THR A 57 -3.67 9.96 -7.05
N LYS A 58 -4.32 11.12 -7.21
CA LYS A 58 -4.31 11.90 -8.46
C LYS A 58 -3.02 12.73 -8.64
N SER A 59 -2.18 12.85 -7.61
CA SER A 59 -1.01 13.74 -7.63
C SER A 59 0.21 13.17 -8.38
N PHE A 60 0.18 11.90 -8.83
CA PHE A 60 1.29 11.29 -9.57
C PHE A 60 0.82 10.32 -10.67
N PRO A 61 1.53 10.25 -11.82
CA PRO A 61 1.05 9.57 -13.03
C PRO A 61 1.03 8.04 -12.96
N ASN A 62 1.82 7.41 -12.07
CA ASN A 62 1.94 5.95 -11.96
C ASN A 62 1.13 5.38 -10.77
N ALA A 63 0.14 6.13 -10.28
CA ALA A 63 -0.67 5.73 -9.13
C ALA A 63 -1.33 4.35 -9.24
N PRO A 64 -1.90 3.93 -10.39
CA PRO A 64 -2.51 2.60 -10.50
C PRO A 64 -1.61 1.45 -10.06
N ARG A 65 -0.30 1.54 -10.34
CA ARG A 65 0.68 0.48 -10.08
C ARG A 65 1.40 0.65 -8.75
N SER A 66 1.67 1.88 -8.34
CA SER A 66 2.51 2.14 -7.17
C SER A 66 1.71 2.38 -5.89
N CYS A 67 0.42 2.66 -5.96
CA CYS A 67 -0.40 2.99 -4.81
C CYS A 67 -1.02 1.74 -4.17
N PHE A 68 -0.66 1.50 -2.90
CA PHE A 68 -1.24 0.45 -2.07
C PHE A 68 -2.09 1.10 -0.99
N ILE A 69 -3.38 0.72 -0.93
CA ILE A 69 -4.36 1.29 -0.01
C ILE A 69 -4.92 0.18 0.87
N THR A 70 -5.16 0.50 2.13
CA THR A 70 -5.88 -0.34 3.08
C THR A 70 -6.89 0.50 3.85
N PHE A 71 -8.11 -0.01 3.94
CA PHE A 71 -9.20 0.61 4.70
C PHE A 71 -9.41 -0.12 6.02
N GLY A 72 -9.68 0.65 7.08
CA GLY A 72 -10.07 0.16 8.38
C GLY A 72 -11.46 0.66 8.78
N GLN A 73 -11.82 0.46 10.04
CA GLN A 73 -13.10 0.93 10.60
C GLN A 73 -13.16 2.47 10.66
N ASN A 74 -14.36 3.04 10.75
CA ASN A 74 -14.58 4.48 11.00
C ASN A 74 -13.88 5.41 10.00
N LEU A 75 -13.93 5.08 8.70
CA LEU A 75 -13.27 5.83 7.62
C LEU A 75 -11.74 5.93 7.78
N SER A 76 -11.14 5.05 8.58
CA SER A 76 -9.68 5.00 8.68
C SER A 76 -9.08 4.40 7.41
N TYR A 77 -7.91 4.90 7.02
CA TYR A 77 -7.16 4.37 5.90
C TYR A 77 -5.67 4.61 6.07
N PHE A 78 -4.89 3.75 5.42
CA PHE A 78 -3.48 3.95 5.16
C PHE A 78 -3.23 3.74 3.67
N ALA A 79 -2.46 4.63 3.06
CA ALA A 79 -1.99 4.49 1.70
C ALA A 79 -0.50 4.77 1.59
N SER A 80 0.17 4.03 0.72
CA SER A 80 1.61 4.18 0.47
C SER A 80 1.93 4.00 -0.99
N ALA A 81 2.97 4.70 -1.44
CA ALA A 81 3.54 4.50 -2.76
C ALA A 81 5.07 4.52 -2.65
N PRO A 82 5.77 3.43 -3.03
CA PRO A 82 7.23 3.37 -2.97
C PRO A 82 7.87 4.58 -3.68
N GLY A 83 8.76 5.28 -2.96
CA GLY A 83 9.43 6.51 -3.44
C GLY A 83 8.55 7.77 -3.47
N ARG A 84 7.30 7.70 -3.03
CA ARG A 84 6.35 8.84 -2.97
C ARG A 84 5.80 9.11 -1.57
N GLY A 85 6.17 8.29 -0.59
CA GLY A 85 5.74 8.41 0.80
C GLY A 85 4.41 7.73 1.09
N SER A 86 3.74 8.17 2.15
CA SER A 86 2.48 7.63 2.63
C SER A 86 1.53 8.72 3.12
N ILE A 87 0.24 8.41 3.14
CA ILE A 87 -0.83 9.23 3.70
C ILE A 87 -1.77 8.34 4.51
N TRP A 88 -2.32 8.86 5.60
CA TRP A 88 -3.26 8.12 6.45
C TRP A 88 -4.26 9.06 7.10
N ALA A 89 -5.39 8.50 7.53
CA ALA A 89 -6.33 9.16 8.42
C ALA A 89 -6.98 8.12 9.35
N GLY A 90 -7.25 8.51 10.59
CA GLY A 90 -8.00 7.70 11.55
C GLY A 90 -7.35 6.37 11.97
N ILE A 91 -6.07 6.14 11.65
CA ILE A 91 -5.36 4.92 12.06
C ILE A 91 -5.07 4.92 13.57
N PRO A 92 -4.86 3.75 14.21
CA PRO A 92 -4.48 3.69 15.62
C PRO A 92 -3.21 4.50 15.93
N SER A 93 -3.20 5.24 17.03
CA SER A 93 -2.08 6.15 17.40
C SER A 93 -0.74 5.43 17.52
N GLU A 94 -0.72 4.19 18.03
CA GLU A 94 0.50 3.38 18.09
C GLU A 94 1.04 3.04 16.70
N LEU A 95 0.18 2.79 15.72
CA LEU A 95 0.58 2.56 14.33
C LEU A 95 1.09 3.85 13.70
N GLU A 96 0.37 4.96 13.90
CA GLU A 96 0.80 6.28 13.42
C GLU A 96 2.19 6.64 13.91
N ASP A 97 2.46 6.43 15.19
CA ASP A 97 3.77 6.65 15.79
C ASP A 97 4.87 5.81 15.12
N LYS A 98 4.56 4.55 14.79
CA LYS A 98 5.50 3.65 14.10
C LYS A 98 5.79 4.11 12.68
N VAL A 99 4.74 4.42 11.91
CA VAL A 99 4.86 4.88 10.52
C VAL A 99 5.62 6.21 10.47
N ARG A 100 5.29 7.16 11.35
CA ARG A 100 5.90 8.50 11.36
C ARG A 100 7.39 8.48 11.74
N LYS A 101 7.78 7.57 12.63
CA LYS A 101 9.18 7.42 13.09
C LYS A 101 10.02 6.53 12.17
N ALA A 102 9.40 5.79 11.25
CA ALA A 102 10.10 4.94 10.32
C ALA A 102 10.79 5.77 9.23
N PHE A 103 12.01 5.36 8.87
CA PHE A 103 12.73 5.92 7.72
C PHE A 103 12.15 5.41 6.40
N ASP A 104 11.85 4.11 6.35
CA ASP A 104 11.30 3.46 5.17
C ASP A 104 9.78 3.50 5.14
N THR A 105 9.23 3.67 3.93
CA THR A 105 7.79 3.55 3.70
C THR A 105 7.37 2.09 3.86
N PRO A 106 6.36 1.78 4.71
CA PRO A 106 5.83 0.43 4.84
C PRO A 106 5.41 -0.16 3.49
N CYS A 107 5.67 -1.45 3.27
CA CYS A 107 5.24 -2.14 2.05
C CYS A 107 3.86 -2.82 2.21
N CYS A 108 3.44 -3.09 3.46
CA CYS A 108 2.10 -3.61 3.75
C CYS A 108 1.66 -3.11 5.13
N VAL A 109 0.44 -2.58 5.19
CA VAL A 109 -0.26 -2.22 6.43
C VAL A 109 -1.61 -2.91 6.39
N ALA A 110 -2.04 -3.50 7.50
CA ALA A 110 -3.36 -4.08 7.64
C ALA A 110 -4.11 -3.42 8.81
N LEU A 111 -5.36 -3.03 8.57
CA LEU A 111 -6.25 -2.40 9.56
C LEU A 111 -7.41 -3.36 9.84
N GLY A 112 -7.47 -3.88 11.06
CA GLY A 112 -8.48 -4.82 11.51
C GLY A 112 -9.57 -4.17 12.37
N ALA A 113 -10.47 -5.02 12.87
CA ALA A 113 -11.48 -4.63 13.83
C ALA A 113 -10.86 -4.24 15.18
N LYS A 114 -11.56 -3.37 15.93
CA LYS A 114 -11.18 -2.99 17.31
C LYS A 114 -9.76 -2.43 17.41
N ASN A 115 -9.43 -1.56 16.46
CA ASN A 115 -8.12 -0.90 16.34
C ASN A 115 -6.94 -1.87 16.13
N ALA A 116 -7.17 -3.15 15.81
CA ALA A 116 -6.09 -4.07 15.49
C ALA A 116 -5.31 -3.59 14.26
N TRP A 117 -3.99 -3.71 14.30
CA TRP A 117 -3.13 -3.28 13.20
C TRP A 117 -1.91 -4.17 13.02
N PHE A 118 -1.40 -4.19 11.79
CA PHE A 118 -0.15 -4.83 11.39
C PHE A 118 0.59 -3.92 10.41
N VAL A 119 1.92 -3.91 10.48
CA VAL A 119 2.80 -3.22 9.53
C VAL A 119 4.00 -4.10 9.18
N LEU A 120 4.35 -4.13 7.90
CA LEU A 120 5.53 -4.79 7.32
C LEU A 120 6.35 -3.77 6.54
N TYR A 121 7.66 -3.76 6.79
CA TYR A 121 8.62 -2.88 6.15
C TYR A 121 9.43 -3.63 5.07
N PRO A 122 10.06 -2.91 4.13
CA PRO A 122 10.82 -3.52 3.02
C PRO A 122 11.95 -4.47 3.45
N ASP A 123 12.59 -4.20 4.59
CA ASP A 123 13.64 -5.02 5.20
C ASP A 123 13.12 -6.34 5.83
N GLY A 124 11.80 -6.52 5.84
CA GLY A 124 11.10 -7.65 6.45
C GLY A 124 10.89 -7.50 7.95
N TYR A 125 11.19 -6.34 8.54
CA TYR A 125 10.76 -6.01 9.90
C TYR A 125 9.23 -5.89 9.94
N LEU A 126 8.63 -6.40 11.00
CA LEU A 126 7.19 -6.40 11.19
C LEU A 126 6.84 -5.99 12.63
N ALA A 127 5.70 -5.32 12.77
CA ALA A 127 5.14 -4.93 14.06
C ALA A 127 3.62 -5.03 14.01
N TRP A 128 3.00 -5.43 15.12
CA TRP A 128 1.55 -5.59 15.18
C TRP A 128 1.02 -5.44 16.60
N LYS A 129 -0.25 -5.07 16.71
CA LYS A 129 -1.04 -5.11 17.94
C LYS A 129 -2.47 -5.48 17.59
N PHE A 130 -2.95 -6.58 18.16
CA PHE A 130 -4.31 -7.06 17.91
C PHE A 130 -5.26 -6.91 19.11
N TYR A 131 -4.78 -6.37 20.23
CA TYR A 131 -5.59 -6.07 21.42
C TYR A 131 -6.49 -7.24 21.89
N GLY A 132 -5.97 -8.46 21.86
CA GLY A 132 -6.70 -9.67 22.25
C GLY A 132 -7.59 -10.29 21.15
N HIS A 133 -7.57 -9.72 19.94
CA HIS A 133 -8.22 -10.26 18.75
C HIS A 133 -7.21 -10.99 17.84
N TYR A 134 -7.70 -11.64 16.78
CA TYR A 134 -6.87 -12.34 15.80
C TYR A 134 -5.86 -13.31 16.46
N SER A 135 -6.29 -14.03 17.49
CA SER A 135 -5.41 -14.86 18.33
C SER A 135 -4.62 -15.89 17.53
N GLY A 136 -5.27 -16.53 16.55
CA GLY A 136 -4.63 -17.45 15.62
C GLY A 136 -3.52 -16.79 14.80
N LEU A 137 -3.76 -15.58 14.27
CA LEU A 137 -2.74 -14.82 13.54
C LEU A 137 -1.60 -14.39 14.45
N ASN A 138 -1.89 -13.96 15.69
CA ASN A 138 -0.86 -13.59 16.66
C ASN A 138 0.12 -14.74 16.91
N LYS A 139 -0.42 -15.96 17.08
CA LYS A 139 0.39 -17.17 17.22
C LYS A 139 1.23 -17.43 15.98
N ILE A 140 0.61 -17.37 14.79
CA ILE A 140 1.30 -17.57 13.51
C ILE A 140 2.47 -16.58 13.35
N LEU A 141 2.27 -15.29 13.63
CA LEU A 141 3.31 -14.27 13.50
C LEU A 141 4.43 -14.43 14.54
N THR A 142 4.10 -14.91 15.74
CA THR A 142 5.08 -15.20 16.80
C THR A 142 5.97 -16.38 16.43
N ASP A 143 5.39 -17.41 15.82
CA ASP A 143 6.09 -18.63 15.41
C ASP A 143 6.76 -18.50 14.03
N ALA A 144 6.48 -17.44 13.29
CA ALA A 144 7.00 -17.24 11.93
C ALA A 144 8.50 -16.96 11.94
N ALA A 145 9.23 -17.58 11.00
CA ALA A 145 10.63 -17.28 10.80
C ALA A 145 10.83 -15.79 10.45
N PRO A 146 11.91 -15.14 10.91
CA PRO A 146 12.19 -13.74 10.58
C PRO A 146 12.17 -13.51 9.07
N ARG A 147 11.54 -12.42 8.63
CA ARG A 147 11.43 -12.03 7.21
C ARG A 147 10.72 -13.04 6.31
N SER A 148 10.00 -14.03 6.87
CA SER A 148 9.25 -15.02 6.08
C SER A 148 7.89 -14.51 5.61
N VAL A 149 7.31 -13.52 6.28
CA VAL A 149 6.00 -12.95 5.92
C VAL A 149 6.14 -12.08 4.67
N SER A 150 5.22 -12.24 3.73
CA SER A 150 5.16 -11.42 2.50
C SER A 150 3.95 -10.48 2.50
N TYR A 151 2.81 -10.90 3.05
CA TYR A 151 1.58 -10.12 3.05
C TYR A 151 0.65 -10.54 4.19
N VAL A 152 -0.07 -9.57 4.75
CA VAL A 152 -1.12 -9.80 5.76
C VAL A 152 -2.33 -8.93 5.42
N ALA A 153 -3.52 -9.51 5.50
CA ALA A 153 -4.79 -8.79 5.46
C ALA A 153 -5.63 -9.14 6.69
N LEU A 154 -6.26 -8.12 7.26
CA LEU A 154 -7.17 -8.22 8.40
C LEU A 154 -8.58 -7.82 7.94
N SER A 155 -9.60 -8.52 8.41
CA SER A 155 -10.97 -8.09 8.17
C SER A 155 -11.35 -6.95 9.11
N PRO A 156 -11.77 -5.78 8.61
CA PRO A 156 -12.30 -4.72 9.47
C PRO A 156 -13.71 -5.03 10.01
N TYR A 157 -14.34 -6.13 9.56
CA TYR A 157 -15.70 -6.52 9.95
C TYR A 157 -15.71 -7.66 10.98
N ASN A 158 -14.66 -8.48 11.03
CA ASN A 158 -14.60 -9.65 11.90
C ASN A 158 -13.23 -9.74 12.59
N LYS A 159 -13.28 -9.85 13.93
CA LYS A 159 -12.11 -9.87 14.82
C LYS A 159 -11.27 -11.16 14.78
N GLU A 160 -11.73 -12.19 14.07
CA GLU A 160 -11.01 -13.45 13.89
C GLU A 160 -10.61 -13.70 12.44
N HIS A 161 -11.09 -12.90 11.48
CA HIS A 161 -10.86 -13.15 10.06
C HIS A 161 -9.57 -12.52 9.55
N TYR A 162 -8.69 -13.34 9.01
CA TYR A 162 -7.40 -12.90 8.48
C TYR A 162 -6.93 -13.74 7.31
N PHE A 163 -6.01 -13.18 6.55
CA PHE A 163 -5.23 -13.87 5.53
C PHE A 163 -3.76 -13.49 5.68
N ILE A 164 -2.87 -14.47 5.59
CA ILE A 164 -1.43 -14.26 5.61
C ILE A 164 -0.77 -15.11 4.52
N ALA A 165 0.14 -14.49 3.79
CA ALA A 165 1.01 -15.15 2.82
C ALA A 165 2.47 -15.02 3.26
N PHE A 166 3.24 -16.06 2.93
CA PHE A 166 4.66 -16.16 3.22
C PHE A 166 5.48 -16.10 1.92
N ARG A 167 6.77 -15.80 2.05
CA ARG A 167 7.73 -15.73 0.94
C ARG A 167 7.98 -17.09 0.28
N ASP A 168 7.80 -18.17 1.03
CA ASP A 168 7.82 -19.54 0.50
C ASP A 168 6.54 -19.90 -0.28
N LYS A 169 5.66 -18.91 -0.52
CA LYS A 169 4.35 -19.02 -1.18
C LYS A 169 3.35 -19.88 -0.42
N SER A 170 3.59 -20.23 0.84
CA SER A 170 2.57 -20.83 1.69
C SER A 170 1.58 -19.76 2.14
N ILE A 171 0.36 -20.17 2.46
CA ILE A 171 -0.69 -19.29 2.98
C ILE A 171 -1.36 -19.90 4.20
N LYS A 172 -1.87 -19.03 5.06
CA LYS A 172 -2.79 -19.39 6.15
C LYS A 172 -3.89 -18.35 6.20
N TYR A 173 -5.07 -18.78 6.61
CA TYR A 173 -6.22 -17.88 6.73
C TYR A 173 -7.19 -18.41 7.77
N ASN A 174 -8.04 -17.52 8.27
CA ASN A 174 -9.21 -17.88 9.06
C ASN A 174 -10.39 -17.11 8.50
N PHE A 175 -11.39 -17.84 8.00
CA PHE A 175 -12.66 -17.29 7.54
C PHE A 175 -13.83 -18.07 8.18
N THR A 176 -13.67 -18.57 9.40
CA THR A 176 -14.73 -19.32 10.09
C THR A 176 -16.02 -18.50 10.15
N GLY A 177 -17.11 -19.09 9.67
CA GLY A 177 -18.42 -18.43 9.57
C GLY A 177 -18.63 -17.62 8.28
N ALA A 178 -17.67 -17.63 7.35
CA ALA A 178 -17.91 -17.12 6.00
C ALA A 178 -18.90 -18.03 5.24
N PRO A 179 -19.63 -17.48 4.25
CA PRO A 179 -20.53 -18.26 3.40
C PRO A 179 -19.82 -19.45 2.75
N SER A 180 -20.51 -20.59 2.67
CA SER A 180 -19.92 -21.82 2.15
C SER A 180 -19.51 -21.71 0.68
N GLU A 181 -20.22 -20.87 -0.10
CA GLU A 181 -19.88 -20.60 -1.50
C GLU A 181 -18.52 -19.91 -1.61
N TRP A 182 -18.23 -18.97 -0.71
CA TRP A 182 -16.94 -18.26 -0.70
C TRP A 182 -15.80 -19.20 -0.34
N MET A 183 -16.02 -20.09 0.61
CA MET A 183 -15.02 -21.10 0.98
C MET A 183 -14.70 -22.03 -0.18
N LYS A 184 -15.70 -22.47 -0.96
CA LYS A 184 -15.49 -23.29 -2.15
C LYS A 184 -14.62 -22.59 -3.19
N LEU A 185 -14.95 -21.33 -3.52
CA LEU A 185 -14.19 -20.54 -4.48
C LEU A 185 -12.75 -20.29 -4.00
N MET A 186 -12.56 -19.98 -2.73
CA MET A 186 -11.23 -19.79 -2.15
C MET A 186 -10.40 -21.08 -2.21
N THR A 187 -10.99 -22.22 -1.84
CA THR A 187 -10.32 -23.52 -1.95
C THR A 187 -9.90 -23.82 -3.38
N GLU A 188 -10.78 -23.60 -4.36
CA GLU A 188 -10.44 -23.79 -5.78
C GLU A 188 -9.24 -22.93 -6.22
N VAL A 189 -9.22 -21.64 -5.85
CA VAL A 189 -8.12 -20.73 -6.16
C VAL A 189 -6.82 -21.16 -5.47
N PHE A 190 -6.90 -21.60 -4.20
CA PHE A 190 -5.73 -22.04 -3.45
C PHE A 190 -5.19 -23.38 -3.94
N ASP A 191 -6.05 -24.30 -4.35
CA ASP A 191 -5.66 -25.58 -4.95
C ASP A 191 -5.00 -25.34 -6.31
N ALA A 192 -5.56 -24.46 -7.14
CA ALA A 192 -4.94 -24.07 -8.41
C ALA A 192 -3.56 -23.43 -8.20
N TRP A 193 -3.43 -22.57 -7.21
CA TRP A 193 -2.15 -21.95 -6.86
C TRP A 193 -1.13 -22.98 -6.33
N ALA A 194 -1.57 -23.92 -5.49
CA ALA A 194 -0.73 -25.01 -5.00
C ALA A 194 -0.27 -25.94 -6.14
N ALA A 195 -1.15 -26.24 -7.09
CA ALA A 195 -0.82 -27.02 -8.29
C ALA A 195 0.19 -26.31 -9.19
N GLU A 196 0.02 -24.99 -9.41
CA GLU A 196 0.96 -24.19 -10.19
C GLU A 196 2.37 -24.21 -9.57
N ARG A 197 2.47 -24.19 -8.23
CA ARG A 197 3.76 -24.32 -7.54
C ARG A 197 4.46 -25.63 -7.83
N MET A 198 3.71 -26.74 -7.90
CA MET A 198 4.28 -28.06 -8.19
C MET A 198 4.76 -28.16 -9.65
N GLN A 199 4.05 -27.52 -10.59
CA GLN A 199 4.47 -27.49 -11.99
C GLN A 199 5.67 -26.58 -12.25
N LYS A 200 5.75 -25.45 -11.55
CA LYS A 200 6.83 -24.45 -11.73
C LYS A 200 8.02 -24.65 -10.81
N GLN A 201 7.99 -25.63 -9.90
CA GLN A 201 9.24 -26.04 -9.26
C GLN A 201 10.14 -26.57 -10.37
N PRO A 202 11.28 -25.92 -10.64
CA PRO A 202 12.20 -26.42 -11.65
C PRO A 202 12.52 -27.86 -11.24
N GLN A 203 12.25 -28.82 -12.14
CA GLN A 203 12.83 -30.14 -11.98
C GLN A 203 14.30 -29.90 -11.72
N SER A 204 14.72 -30.22 -10.49
CA SER A 204 16.10 -30.18 -10.08
C SER A 204 16.90 -30.82 -11.18
N TYR A 205 17.77 -30.05 -11.84
CA TYR A 205 18.69 -30.51 -12.89
C TYR A 205 19.74 -31.50 -12.36
N PHE A 206 19.43 -32.24 -11.30
CA PHE A 206 20.20 -33.32 -10.72
C PHE A 206 19.71 -34.66 -11.25
N GLN A 207 19.89 -34.85 -12.55
CA GLN A 207 20.35 -36.12 -13.09
C GLN A 207 21.26 -35.78 -14.26
N GLN A 208 22.39 -35.14 -13.95
CA GLN A 208 23.59 -35.37 -14.75
C GLN A 208 23.94 -36.85 -14.55
N THR A 209 23.47 -37.69 -15.46
CA THR A 209 24.15 -38.95 -15.73
C THR A 209 25.63 -38.61 -15.97
N PRO A 210 26.58 -39.31 -15.32
CA PRO A 210 27.99 -39.10 -15.60
C PRO A 210 28.22 -39.47 -17.06
N THR A 211 28.35 -38.46 -17.92
CA THR A 211 28.84 -38.66 -19.27
C THR A 211 30.31 -39.06 -19.14
N PRO A 212 30.72 -40.19 -19.73
CA PRO A 212 32.12 -40.59 -19.72
C PRO A 212 32.94 -39.50 -20.42
N TYR A 213 33.97 -39.03 -19.74
CA TYR A 213 34.90 -38.01 -20.20
C TYR A 213 35.32 -38.26 -21.66
N PRO A 214 35.18 -37.27 -22.57
CA PRO A 214 35.87 -37.33 -23.84
C PRO A 214 37.39 -37.25 -23.59
N PRO A 215 38.20 -37.97 -24.39
CA PRO A 215 39.65 -37.98 -24.24
C PRO A 215 40.23 -36.56 -24.39
N PRO A 216 41.36 -36.27 -23.73
CA PRO A 216 41.98 -34.96 -23.76
C PRO A 216 42.37 -34.60 -25.20
N GLN A 217 41.70 -33.61 -25.78
CA GLN A 217 42.15 -33.00 -27.03
C GLN A 217 43.39 -32.16 -26.75
N ALA A 218 44.41 -32.40 -27.57
CA ALA A 218 45.67 -31.69 -27.57
C ALA A 218 45.44 -30.17 -27.72
N TYR A 219 46.12 -29.43 -26.87
CA TYR A 219 46.15 -27.96 -26.84
C TYR A 219 46.47 -27.38 -28.23
N PRO A 220 45.61 -26.55 -28.84
CA PRO A 220 46.07 -25.69 -29.91
C PRO A 220 47.01 -24.63 -29.32
N GLN A 221 48.12 -24.43 -30.02
CA GLN A 221 49.16 -23.49 -29.63
C GLN A 221 48.63 -22.08 -29.35
N VAL A 222 49.20 -21.51 -28.29
CA VAL A 222 49.07 -20.13 -27.86
C VAL A 222 49.49 -19.21 -29.02
N GLN A 223 48.55 -18.43 -29.57
CA GLN A 223 48.91 -17.32 -30.44
C GLN A 223 49.51 -16.17 -29.60
N PRO A 224 50.58 -15.49 -30.07
CA PRO A 224 51.16 -14.36 -29.37
C PRO A 224 50.18 -13.18 -29.34
N TYR A 225 50.04 -12.56 -28.17
CA TYR A 225 49.31 -11.31 -28.00
C TYR A 225 49.88 -10.21 -28.92
N PRO A 226 49.04 -9.45 -29.64
CA PRO A 226 49.50 -8.24 -30.31
C PRO A 226 49.87 -7.15 -29.29
N PRO A 227 50.85 -6.30 -29.61
CA PRO A 227 51.34 -5.26 -28.70
C PRO A 227 50.27 -4.18 -28.43
N ALA A 228 50.30 -3.68 -27.19
CA ALA A 228 49.42 -2.63 -26.70
C ALA A 228 49.48 -1.37 -27.59
N GLN A 229 48.31 -0.89 -27.99
CA GLN A 229 48.15 0.39 -28.68
C GLN A 229 48.45 1.54 -27.71
N PRO A 230 49.16 2.59 -28.18
CA PRO A 230 49.49 3.74 -27.36
C PRO A 230 48.25 4.59 -27.02
N TYR A 231 48.23 5.08 -25.79
CA TYR A 231 47.25 6.04 -25.26
C TYR A 231 47.06 7.24 -26.20
N SER A 232 45.82 7.46 -26.64
CA SER A 232 45.41 8.70 -27.28
C SER A 232 45.37 9.85 -26.26
N PRO A 233 45.90 11.04 -26.57
CA PRO A 233 45.91 12.17 -25.65
C PRO A 233 44.51 12.78 -25.46
N ALA A 234 44.32 13.34 -24.27
CA ALA A 234 43.10 13.99 -23.79
C ALA A 234 42.61 15.10 -24.74
N GLN A 235 41.29 15.10 -24.98
CA GLN A 235 40.58 16.17 -25.67
C GLN A 235 40.61 17.47 -24.82
N PRO A 236 40.88 18.64 -25.42
CA PRO A 236 40.87 19.90 -24.72
C PRO A 236 39.43 20.37 -24.43
N TYR A 237 39.26 20.95 -23.23
CA TYR A 237 38.03 21.57 -22.76
C TYR A 237 37.50 22.60 -23.76
N ALA A 238 36.24 22.41 -24.18
CA ALA A 238 35.51 23.40 -24.95
C ALA A 238 35.23 24.64 -24.08
N GLN A 239 35.58 25.79 -24.65
CA GLN A 239 35.43 27.14 -24.09
C GLN A 239 33.99 27.45 -23.66
N MET A 240 33.90 28.14 -22.52
CA MET A 240 32.73 28.91 -22.10
C MET A 240 32.38 29.98 -23.15
N GLN A 241 31.11 30.04 -23.54
CA GLN A 241 30.53 31.23 -24.16
C GLN A 241 29.99 32.20 -23.09
N PRO A 242 30.25 33.51 -23.20
CA PRO A 242 29.56 34.54 -22.42
C PRO A 242 28.54 35.32 -23.27
N TYR A 243 27.59 35.94 -22.56
CA TYR A 243 26.65 37.01 -22.94
C TYR A 243 25.28 36.66 -23.55
N ALA A 244 24.24 36.97 -22.77
CA ALA A 244 23.08 37.77 -23.21
C ALA A 244 22.47 38.45 -21.96
N GLN A 245 22.83 39.72 -21.70
CA GLN A 245 22.01 40.92 -21.94
C GLN A 245 20.72 41.00 -21.13
N ALA A 246 20.80 41.80 -20.06
CA ALA A 246 19.68 42.35 -19.32
C ALA A 246 18.84 43.30 -20.22
N ARG A 247 17.51 43.28 -20.04
CA ARG A 247 16.61 44.34 -20.49
C ARG A 247 15.97 45.06 -19.28
N PRO A 248 15.71 46.38 -19.38
CA PRO A 248 15.34 47.20 -18.24
C PRO A 248 13.83 47.46 -18.10
N GLN A 249 13.44 47.68 -16.84
CA GLN A 249 12.48 48.66 -16.28
C GLN A 249 11.11 48.88 -16.95
N SER A 250 10.06 48.66 -16.16
CA SER A 250 8.87 49.51 -16.16
C SER A 250 8.42 49.81 -14.72
N LEU A 251 8.46 51.11 -14.41
CA LEU A 251 7.97 51.80 -13.22
C LEU A 251 6.43 51.84 -13.19
N TYR A 252 5.82 51.64 -12.02
CA TYR A 252 4.61 52.34 -11.52
C TYR A 252 4.64 52.27 -9.98
N GLN A 253 4.94 53.39 -9.30
CA GLN A 253 3.99 54.26 -8.55
C GLN A 253 3.25 53.56 -7.38
N THR A 254 3.75 53.70 -6.15
CA THR A 254 3.37 54.67 -5.08
C THR A 254 2.07 54.35 -4.33
N GLY A 255 2.18 54.04 -3.03
CA GLY A 255 1.07 54.03 -2.06
C GLY A 255 1.51 53.58 -0.65
N PRO A 256 1.20 54.31 0.44
CA PRO A 256 2.04 54.35 1.65
C PRO A 256 1.70 53.34 2.75
N SER A 257 2.73 52.99 3.52
CA SER A 257 2.69 52.25 4.79
C SER A 257 2.51 53.19 6.00
N PRO A 258 1.82 52.75 7.08
CA PRO A 258 1.96 53.36 8.41
C PRO A 258 3.03 52.65 9.27
N PRO A 259 3.58 53.32 10.29
CA PRO A 259 4.86 52.96 10.92
C PRO A 259 4.71 52.05 12.17
N PRO A 260 5.74 51.26 12.52
CA PRO A 260 5.88 50.74 13.87
C PRO A 260 6.77 51.67 14.73
N ALA A 261 6.32 51.91 15.95
CA ALA A 261 7.01 52.69 16.96
C ALA A 261 8.27 51.97 17.50
N ALA A 262 9.30 52.77 17.74
CA ALA A 262 10.50 52.39 18.46
C ALA A 262 10.23 52.31 19.98
N ASN A 263 10.95 51.44 20.67
CA ASN A 263 11.75 51.91 21.82
C ASN A 263 12.89 50.94 22.19
N PRO A 264 13.96 51.48 22.83
CA PRO A 264 15.25 50.84 22.99
C PRO A 264 15.42 50.24 24.40
N MET A 265 16.29 49.24 24.54
CA MET A 265 17.29 49.13 25.63
C MET A 265 17.97 47.75 25.61
N SER A 266 19.29 47.75 25.49
CA SER A 266 20.21 46.79 26.11
C SER A 266 20.80 47.47 27.36
N PRO A 267 21.37 46.77 28.39
CA PRO A 267 22.65 46.02 28.29
C PRO A 267 22.80 44.88 29.35
N PRO A 268 23.99 44.35 29.73
CA PRO A 268 25.20 43.97 28.98
C PRO A 268 25.66 42.50 29.19
N LEU A 269 26.77 42.21 28.50
CA LEU A 269 27.60 41.01 28.29
C LEU A 269 28.21 40.30 29.54
N THR A 270 28.43 38.98 29.40
CA THR A 270 29.64 38.27 29.90
C THR A 270 30.02 37.07 28.98
N PRO A 271 31.29 36.60 28.95
CA PRO A 271 31.90 36.01 27.76
C PRO A 271 32.29 34.51 27.85
N ASN A 272 32.55 33.94 26.67
CA ASN A 272 33.46 32.81 26.35
C ASN A 272 33.03 31.35 26.60
N THR A 273 32.62 30.67 25.52
CA THR A 273 33.18 29.36 25.11
C THR A 273 32.81 29.04 23.65
N PRO A 274 33.78 28.71 22.76
CA PRO A 274 33.48 28.32 21.39
C PRO A 274 33.11 26.82 21.30
N LEU A 275 31.95 26.52 20.73
CA LEU A 275 31.59 25.16 20.29
C LEU A 275 32.09 24.96 18.85
N PRO A 276 32.72 23.82 18.52
CA PRO A 276 33.20 23.55 17.18
C PRO A 276 32.03 23.23 16.23
N LEU A 277 32.02 23.97 15.12
CA LEU A 277 31.32 23.63 13.88
C LEU A 277 31.78 22.26 13.39
N TYR A 278 30.91 21.25 13.46
CA TYR A 278 31.07 20.01 12.71
C TYR A 278 30.21 20.07 11.46
N THR A 279 30.80 20.56 10.37
CA THR A 279 30.31 20.33 9.00
C THR A 279 30.61 18.89 8.62
N SER A 280 29.58 18.05 8.63
CA SER A 280 29.68 16.70 8.08
C SER A 280 29.74 16.77 6.55
N PRO A 281 30.75 16.19 5.90
CA PRO A 281 30.76 16.08 4.44
C PRO A 281 29.67 15.10 4.00
N VAL A 282 28.80 15.57 3.11
CA VAL A 282 27.87 14.74 2.34
C VAL A 282 28.70 13.84 1.42
N PRO A 283 28.66 12.51 1.56
CA PRO A 283 29.04 11.65 0.46
C PRO A 283 27.90 11.72 -0.57
N GLN A 284 28.19 12.27 -1.75
CA GLN A 284 27.41 11.97 -2.95
C GLN A 284 27.57 10.46 -3.22
N ASN A 285 26.67 9.67 -2.65
CA ASN A 285 26.62 8.24 -2.90
C ASN A 285 25.58 7.95 -3.97
N ALA A 286 26.11 7.47 -5.10
CA ALA A 286 25.71 6.23 -5.75
C ALA A 286 24.28 5.78 -5.46
N GLU A 287 23.42 5.85 -6.49
CA GLU A 287 22.13 5.18 -6.49
C GLU A 287 22.33 3.67 -6.23
N PRO A 288 21.78 3.11 -5.14
CA PRO A 288 21.57 1.68 -5.10
C PRO A 288 20.38 1.39 -6.00
N VAL A 289 20.67 0.81 -7.16
CA VAL A 289 19.67 0.18 -8.02
C VAL A 289 19.14 -1.07 -7.30
N THR A 290 18.32 -0.90 -6.28
CA THR A 290 17.49 -1.97 -5.73
C THR A 290 16.29 -2.14 -6.64
N VAL A 291 16.46 -2.92 -7.70
CA VAL A 291 15.37 -3.45 -8.51
C VAL A 291 14.58 -4.44 -7.65
N TYR A 292 13.66 -3.94 -6.82
CA TYR A 292 12.49 -4.72 -6.41
C TYR A 292 11.54 -4.80 -7.61
N GLY A 293 11.99 -5.49 -8.65
CA GLY A 293 11.17 -5.86 -9.77
C GLY A 293 10.21 -6.94 -9.30
N TYR A 294 9.04 -6.52 -8.81
CA TYR A 294 7.90 -7.42 -8.68
C TYR A 294 7.45 -7.81 -10.09
N ARG A 295 8.11 -8.81 -10.68
CA ARG A 295 7.68 -9.42 -11.95
C ARG A 295 6.50 -10.33 -11.61
N ALA A 296 5.31 -9.76 -11.68
CA ALA A 296 4.08 -10.53 -11.53
C ALA A 296 4.00 -11.63 -12.61
N PRO A 297 3.50 -12.82 -12.28
CA PRO A 297 3.28 -13.88 -13.25
C PRO A 297 2.29 -13.42 -14.33
N GLN A 298 2.59 -13.70 -15.59
CA GLN A 298 1.64 -13.52 -16.69
C GLN A 298 0.58 -14.63 -16.60
N GLY A 299 -0.46 -14.40 -15.79
CA GLY A 299 -1.66 -15.23 -15.76
C GLY A 299 -2.62 -14.78 -16.85
N GLY A 300 -3.28 -15.76 -17.51
CA GLY A 300 -4.37 -15.49 -18.43
C GLY A 300 -5.52 -14.76 -17.74
N ALA A 301 -6.32 -14.03 -18.53
CA ALA A 301 -7.44 -13.24 -18.03
C ALA A 301 -8.40 -14.11 -17.19
N ILE A 302 -8.54 -13.79 -15.90
CA ILE A 302 -9.58 -14.37 -15.04
C ILE A 302 -10.84 -13.53 -15.25
N GLU A 303 -11.90 -14.13 -15.79
CA GLU A 303 -13.21 -13.49 -15.85
C GLU A 303 -13.77 -13.37 -14.42
N MET A 304 -13.78 -12.16 -13.89
CA MET A 304 -14.51 -11.86 -12.65
C MET A 304 -16.00 -11.74 -12.99
N PRO A 305 -16.89 -12.51 -12.32
CA PRO A 305 -18.32 -12.33 -12.50
C PRO A 305 -18.72 -10.90 -12.10
N ALA A 306 -19.45 -10.22 -12.99
CA ALA A 306 -19.90 -8.84 -12.79
C ALA A 306 -21.09 -8.72 -11.83
N GLU A 307 -21.61 -9.84 -11.32
CA GLU A 307 -22.79 -9.88 -10.46
C GLU A 307 -22.43 -10.54 -9.12
N LEU A 308 -22.47 -9.73 -8.05
CA LEU A 308 -22.54 -10.24 -6.69
C LEU A 308 -23.90 -10.95 -6.52
N PRO A 309 -23.95 -12.18 -5.96
CA PRO A 309 -25.21 -12.82 -5.64
C PRO A 309 -25.86 -12.08 -4.48
N GLY A 310 -26.72 -11.10 -4.81
CA GLY A 310 -27.37 -10.23 -3.83
C GLY A 310 -28.52 -9.39 -4.37
N GLU A 311 -28.65 -9.19 -5.68
CA GLU A 311 -29.81 -8.51 -6.25
C GLU A 311 -31.00 -9.46 -6.43
N ALA A 312 -31.52 -9.96 -5.31
CA ALA A 312 -32.91 -10.40 -5.24
C ALA A 312 -33.77 -9.16 -5.01
N LEU A 313 -34.47 -8.73 -6.05
CA LEU A 313 -35.50 -7.69 -6.07
C LEU A 313 -36.42 -7.80 -4.85
N LEU A 314 -36.25 -6.91 -3.87
CA LEU A 314 -37.27 -6.65 -2.85
C LEU A 314 -38.35 -5.76 -3.48
N SER A 315 -39.33 -6.39 -4.12
CA SER A 315 -40.60 -5.75 -4.46
C SER A 315 -41.25 -5.23 -3.18
N ALA A 316 -41.54 -3.93 -3.15
CA ALA A 316 -42.25 -3.28 -2.06
C ALA A 316 -43.66 -3.88 -1.86
N PRO A 317 -44.09 -4.20 -0.63
CA PRO A 317 -45.48 -4.53 -0.39
C PRO A 317 -46.36 -3.27 -0.45
N ALA A 318 -47.49 -3.39 -1.13
CA ALA A 318 -48.50 -2.35 -1.29
C ALA A 318 -49.09 -1.88 0.06
N PRO A 319 -49.56 -0.62 0.16
CA PRO A 319 -50.15 -0.10 1.39
C PRO A 319 -51.55 -0.68 1.63
N VAL A 320 -51.75 -1.31 2.78
CA VAL A 320 -53.06 -1.81 3.23
C VAL A 320 -53.72 -0.78 4.15
N PRO A 321 -55.04 -0.52 4.06
CA PRO A 321 -55.70 0.57 4.76
C PRO A 321 -55.89 0.30 6.26
N VAL A 322 -55.85 1.38 7.03
CA VAL A 322 -56.10 1.45 8.48
C VAL A 322 -57.58 1.27 8.80
N PRO A 323 -57.95 0.49 9.85
CA PRO A 323 -59.18 0.73 10.59
C PRO A 323 -58.90 1.28 11.99
N MET A 324 -59.71 2.28 12.37
CA MET A 324 -59.71 2.96 13.65
C MET A 324 -60.15 2.09 14.84
N ARG A 325 -59.49 2.36 15.98
CA ARG A 325 -59.92 2.40 17.40
C ARG A 325 -60.99 1.41 17.92
N SER A 326 -60.66 0.79 19.06
CA SER A 326 -61.40 0.97 20.32
C SER A 326 -60.56 0.60 21.55
N ALA A 327 -60.84 1.31 22.64
CA ALA A 327 -60.13 1.35 23.91
C ALA A 327 -60.28 0.08 24.78
N SER A 328 -59.33 -0.17 25.68
CA SER A 328 -59.65 -0.49 27.09
C SER A 328 -58.39 -0.52 27.98
N THR A 329 -58.63 -0.13 29.23
CA THR A 329 -57.79 0.00 30.44
C THR A 329 -57.05 -1.29 30.84
N GLU A 330 -55.87 -1.31 31.47
CA GLU A 330 -55.64 -1.07 32.91
C GLU A 330 -54.16 -1.30 33.32
N LYS A 331 -53.75 -0.54 34.37
CA LYS A 331 -52.84 -0.89 35.49
C LYS A 331 -51.32 -1.09 35.29
N LYS A 332 -50.59 0.02 35.47
CA LYS A 332 -49.80 0.37 36.69
C LYS A 332 -48.93 -0.75 37.31
N LYS A 333 -47.60 -0.61 37.20
CA LYS A 333 -46.67 -0.89 38.31
C LYS A 333 -45.40 -0.03 38.20
N LYS A 334 -45.30 0.94 39.10
CA LYS A 334 -44.08 1.67 39.47
C LYS A 334 -43.23 0.74 40.34
N PHE A 335 -41.91 0.71 40.14
CA PHE A 335 -40.95 0.45 41.22
C PHE A 335 -39.61 1.11 40.86
N LEU A 336 -39.38 2.28 41.46
CA LEU A 336 -38.07 2.90 41.67
C LEU A 336 -37.98 3.12 43.18
N SER A 337 -36.91 2.66 43.82
CA SER A 337 -36.15 3.44 44.82
C SER A 337 -35.10 2.60 45.54
N ARG A 338 -34.06 3.35 45.96
CA ARG A 338 -32.91 3.06 46.84
C ARG A 338 -31.61 2.79 46.06
N LEU A 339 -30.51 3.54 46.24
CA LEU A 339 -30.09 4.42 47.33
C LEU A 339 -28.99 5.40 46.83
N PHE A 340 -29.00 6.59 47.44
CA PHE A 340 -28.09 7.76 47.37
C PHE A 340 -28.20 8.70 46.17
#